data_AF-A0A9W9I2T9-F1
#
_entry.id   AF-A0A9W9I2T9-F1
#
_cell.length_a   1.000
_cell.length_b   1.000
_cell.length_c   1.000
_cell.angle_alpha   90.00
_cell.angle_beta   90.00
_cell.angle_gamma   90.00
#
_symmetry.space_group_name_H-M   'P 1'
#
loop_
_entity.id
_entity.type
_entity.pdbx_description
1 polymer ?
#
loop_
_entity_poly.entity_id
_entity_poly.type
_entity_poly.pdbx_seq_one_letter_code
_entity_poly.pdbx_strand_id
1 'polypeptide(L)'
;MLWSVLAPLLAVGLATADNITATVNLGVSKGKPVHWASGFIYGIPDTLDQIPDHWYTDMGFRYGRAGGAQLQAPARGWIWGEYQGRLESTLSNYRTCRKYGADFILLPHDVWGTDHANSSTVWPGDGGDWSDYERFLKTLMADLQSHNALEGLVWDIWNEPDIDIFWERDQQQWIDLYIRTHKILREDSSFDSVQISGPSLAFRPVSGNTWWTNWLAQIAGNNTIPDQYSYHLEGETDDWDNDLQNTNSTLTSLLQSYRLPDRQININEYANSAEQNPAGAAWWI
;
A
#
# COMPACT_ATOMS: atom_id res chain seq x y z
N MET A 1 1.03 60.58 41.30
CA MET A 1 -0.17 60.36 40.47
C MET A 1 0.28 59.62 39.21
N LEU A 2 0.39 58.28 39.27
CA LEU A 2 0.67 57.44 38.11
C LEU A 2 -0.67 56.87 37.63
N TRP A 3 -1.03 57.13 36.38
CA TRP A 3 -2.16 56.48 35.72
C TRP A 3 -1.61 55.30 34.91
N SER A 4 -1.87 54.08 35.35
CA SER A 4 -1.63 52.87 34.58
C SER A 4 -2.78 52.69 33.58
N VAL A 5 -2.45 52.69 32.29
CA VAL A 5 -3.39 52.32 31.23
C VAL A 5 -3.35 50.80 31.09
N LEU A 6 -4.35 50.11 31.63
CA LEU A 6 -4.61 48.70 31.30
C LEU A 6 -5.32 48.67 29.94
N ALA A 7 -4.67 48.11 28.93
CA ALA A 7 -5.32 47.71 27.69
C ALA A 7 -6.19 46.46 27.96
N PRO A 8 -7.45 46.41 27.51
CA PRO A 8 -8.22 45.18 27.58
C PRO A 8 -7.69 44.22 26.52
N LEU A 9 -7.15 43.08 26.94
CA LEU A 9 -7.05 41.91 26.07
C LEU A 9 -8.49 41.47 25.75
N LEU A 10 -8.93 41.75 24.53
CA LEU A 10 -10.08 41.09 23.94
C LEU A 10 -9.74 39.60 23.84
N ALA A 11 -10.26 38.82 24.79
CA ALA A 11 -10.41 37.39 24.60
C ALA A 11 -11.38 37.20 23.44
N VAL A 12 -10.85 37.10 22.22
CA VAL A 12 -11.59 36.58 21.09
C VAL A 12 -11.97 35.16 21.51
N GLY A 13 -13.26 34.95 21.82
CA GLY A 13 -13.77 33.64 22.16
C GLY A 13 -13.37 32.68 21.05
N LEU A 14 -12.72 31.57 21.42
CA LEU A 14 -12.52 30.45 20.51
C LEU A 14 -13.92 30.01 20.09
N ALA A 15 -14.33 30.40 18.88
CA ALA A 15 -15.55 29.90 18.28
C ALA A 15 -15.35 28.39 18.11
N THR A 16 -16.28 27.60 18.66
CA THR A 16 -16.36 26.18 18.35
C THR A 16 -16.62 26.05 16.85
N ALA A 17 -15.73 25.39 16.12
CA ALA A 17 -15.99 25.07 14.72
C ALA A 17 -17.29 24.24 14.63
N ASP A 18 -18.16 24.58 13.68
CA ASP A 18 -19.28 23.72 13.34
C ASP A 18 -18.80 22.51 12.52
N ASN A 19 -19.71 21.58 12.20
CA ASN A 19 -19.40 20.35 11.45
C ASN A 19 -19.63 20.46 9.93
N ILE A 20 -19.83 21.67 9.38
CA ILE A 20 -20.11 21.89 7.95
C ILE A 20 -19.19 22.94 7.29
N THR A 21 -18.48 23.73 8.09
CA THR A 21 -17.65 24.83 7.62
C THR A 21 -16.18 24.42 7.58
N ALA A 22 -15.65 24.22 6.37
CA ALA A 22 -14.22 24.09 6.15
C ALA A 22 -13.54 25.47 6.24
N THR A 23 -12.55 25.62 7.14
CA THR A 23 -11.79 26.87 7.29
C THR A 23 -10.36 26.67 6.81
N VAL A 24 -9.92 27.49 5.85
CA VAL A 24 -8.55 27.49 5.33
C VAL A 24 -7.81 28.74 5.80
N ASN A 25 -6.67 28.57 6.48
CA ASN A 25 -5.81 29.67 6.87
C ASN A 25 -4.68 29.87 5.85
N LEU A 26 -4.85 30.82 4.94
CA LEU A 26 -3.86 31.15 3.89
C LEU A 26 -2.55 31.75 4.44
N GLY A 27 -2.51 32.16 5.71
CA GLY A 27 -1.29 32.62 6.39
C GLY A 27 -0.41 31.49 6.93
N VAL A 28 -0.89 30.24 6.90
CA VAL A 28 -0.17 29.06 7.41
C VAL A 28 0.15 28.13 6.25
N SER A 29 1.43 28.04 5.88
CA SER A 29 1.90 27.05 4.90
C SER A 29 2.05 25.67 5.55
N LYS A 30 1.60 24.63 4.84
CA LYS A 30 1.83 23.21 5.19
C LYS A 30 2.94 22.56 4.35
N GLY A 31 3.62 23.34 3.51
CA GLY A 31 4.64 22.87 2.58
C GLY A 31 4.19 22.94 1.12
N LYS A 32 4.99 22.37 0.22
CA LYS A 32 4.63 22.25 -1.20
C LYS A 32 3.66 21.08 -1.39
N PRO A 33 2.68 21.18 -2.31
CA PRO A 33 1.88 20.03 -2.70
C PRO A 33 2.78 18.88 -3.14
N VAL A 34 2.45 17.69 -2.67
CA VAL A 34 3.20 16.45 -2.88
C VAL A 34 2.33 15.35 -3.43
N HIS A 35 1.02 15.56 -3.63
CA HIS A 35 0.16 14.62 -4.37
C HIS A 35 0.19 13.18 -3.78
N TRP A 36 0.18 13.04 -2.45
CA TRP A 36 0.28 11.72 -1.80
C TRP A 36 -0.87 10.78 -2.16
N ALA A 37 -2.06 11.32 -2.40
CA ALA A 37 -3.24 10.56 -2.84
C ALA A 37 -3.40 10.50 -4.37
N SER A 38 -2.41 10.95 -5.16
CA SER A 38 -2.49 10.88 -6.63
C SER A 38 -1.98 9.53 -7.13
N GLY A 39 -2.76 8.48 -6.94
CA GLY A 39 -2.45 7.15 -7.41
C GLY A 39 -3.69 6.28 -7.52
N PHE A 40 -3.51 5.10 -8.09
CA PHE A 40 -4.58 4.13 -8.23
C PHE A 40 -4.03 2.71 -8.38
N ILE A 41 -4.84 1.75 -7.94
CA ILE A 41 -4.64 0.33 -8.19
C ILE A 41 -5.31 -0.05 -9.51
N TYR A 42 -4.58 -0.77 -10.37
CA TYR A 42 -5.00 -1.15 -11.72
C TYR A 42 -5.41 0.05 -12.61
N GLY A 43 -5.96 -0.21 -13.79
CA GLY A 43 -6.44 0.85 -14.70
C GLY A 43 -5.37 1.49 -15.59
N ILE A 44 -4.09 1.09 -15.46
CA ILE A 44 -3.08 1.34 -16.49
C ILE A 44 -3.21 0.25 -17.56
N PRO A 45 -3.55 0.60 -18.81
CA PRO A 45 -3.63 -0.39 -19.87
C PRO A 45 -2.26 -0.91 -20.26
N ASP A 46 -2.18 -2.19 -20.62
CA ASP A 46 -0.93 -2.78 -21.12
C ASP A 46 -0.51 -2.22 -22.49
N THR A 47 -1.47 -1.66 -23.23
CA THR A 47 -1.19 -0.92 -24.47
C THR A 47 -0.64 0.46 -24.12
N LEU A 48 0.66 0.64 -24.35
CA LEU A 48 1.33 1.92 -24.12
C LEU A 48 0.64 3.06 -24.87
N ASP A 49 0.63 4.24 -24.23
CA ASP A 49 0.11 5.50 -24.77
C ASP A 49 -1.38 5.48 -25.16
N GLN A 50 -2.17 4.51 -24.67
CA GLN A 50 -3.62 4.51 -24.85
C GLN A 50 -4.31 5.65 -24.09
N ILE A 51 -3.77 6.02 -22.92
CA ILE A 51 -4.25 7.15 -22.13
C ILE A 51 -3.38 8.38 -22.47
N PRO A 52 -3.97 9.50 -22.92
CA PRO A 52 -3.23 10.73 -23.20
C PRO A 52 -2.40 11.22 -22.01
N ASP A 53 -1.15 11.60 -22.25
CA ASP A 53 -0.17 12.00 -21.23
C ASP A 53 -0.70 13.03 -20.21
N HIS A 54 -1.53 13.98 -20.64
CA HIS A 54 -2.06 15.03 -19.76
C HIS A 54 -2.88 14.47 -18.59
N TRP A 55 -3.54 13.33 -18.75
CA TRP A 55 -4.29 12.71 -17.65
C TRP A 55 -3.38 12.22 -16.53
N TYR A 56 -2.13 11.85 -16.83
CA TYR A 56 -1.14 11.51 -15.81
C TYR A 56 -0.45 12.76 -15.25
N THR A 57 -0.07 13.71 -16.12
CA THR A 57 0.69 14.89 -15.68
C THR A 57 -0.17 15.87 -14.87
N ASP A 58 -1.41 16.10 -15.27
CA ASP A 58 -2.26 17.14 -14.68
C ASP A 58 -2.76 16.74 -13.28
N MET A 59 -2.94 15.43 -13.02
CA MET A 59 -3.29 14.94 -11.68
C MET A 59 -2.08 14.84 -10.73
N GLY A 60 -0.87 15.07 -11.23
CA GLY A 60 0.37 14.85 -10.49
C GLY A 60 0.55 13.37 -10.12
N PHE A 61 0.37 12.46 -11.09
CA PHE A 61 0.43 11.02 -10.90
C PHE A 61 1.71 10.60 -10.16
N ARG A 62 1.54 9.89 -9.05
CA ARG A 62 2.61 9.59 -8.10
C ARG A 62 2.76 8.11 -7.79
N TYR A 63 1.69 7.33 -7.85
CA TYR A 63 1.73 5.88 -7.58
C TYR A 63 0.82 5.09 -8.52
N GLY A 64 1.34 4.03 -9.12
CA GLY A 64 0.52 2.97 -9.69
C GLY A 64 0.73 1.67 -8.91
N ARG A 65 -0.33 0.90 -8.66
CA ARG A 65 -0.25 -0.40 -8.00
C ARG A 65 -0.84 -1.50 -8.88
N ALA A 66 -0.07 -2.53 -9.20
CA ALA A 66 -0.54 -3.66 -10.02
C ALA A 66 0.41 -4.87 -9.97
N GLY A 67 -0.08 -6.03 -10.41
CA GLY A 67 0.72 -7.16 -10.89
C GLY A 67 0.03 -7.92 -12.03
N GLY A 68 -0.99 -7.31 -12.64
CA GLY A 68 -1.76 -7.80 -13.78
C GLY A 68 -3.06 -8.53 -13.44
N ALA A 69 -3.67 -8.32 -12.27
CA ALA A 69 -4.83 -9.09 -11.76
C ALA A 69 -5.86 -9.49 -12.83
N GLN A 70 -6.46 -10.68 -12.70
CA GLN A 70 -7.57 -11.14 -13.55
C GLN A 70 -7.25 -11.29 -15.05
N LEU A 71 -5.98 -11.21 -15.45
CA LEU A 71 -5.60 -11.55 -16.82
C LEU A 71 -5.94 -13.01 -17.13
N GLN A 72 -6.57 -13.22 -18.29
CA GLN A 72 -6.96 -14.54 -18.78
C GLN A 72 -5.78 -15.28 -19.39
N ALA A 73 -5.96 -16.56 -19.70
CA ALA A 73 -4.97 -17.33 -20.47
C ALA A 73 -4.62 -16.59 -21.78
N PRO A 74 -3.33 -16.50 -22.16
CA PRO A 74 -2.18 -17.20 -21.59
C PRO A 74 -1.37 -16.39 -20.55
N ALA A 75 -2.00 -15.58 -19.70
CA ALA A 75 -1.35 -14.66 -18.75
C ALA A 75 -1.88 -14.77 -17.30
N ARG A 76 -2.25 -15.97 -16.85
CA ARG A 76 -2.82 -16.18 -15.50
C ARG A 76 -1.81 -16.16 -14.35
N GLY A 77 -0.50 -16.27 -14.63
CA GLY A 77 0.56 -16.19 -13.61
C GLY A 77 1.33 -17.48 -13.37
N TRP A 78 2.20 -17.46 -12.36
CA TRP A 78 3.17 -18.52 -12.04
C TRP A 78 2.54 -19.90 -11.89
N ILE A 79 1.52 -20.03 -11.03
CA ILE A 79 0.91 -21.33 -10.71
C ILE A 79 0.18 -21.97 -11.89
N TRP A 80 -0.03 -21.20 -12.96
CA TRP A 80 -0.65 -21.66 -14.21
C TRP A 80 0.38 -22.01 -15.30
N GLY A 81 1.68 -21.83 -15.04
CA GLY A 81 2.73 -21.92 -16.06
C GLY A 81 2.70 -20.76 -17.07
N GLU A 82 1.99 -19.67 -16.72
CA GLU A 82 1.72 -18.52 -17.59
C GLU A 82 2.35 -17.24 -17.03
N TYR A 83 3.45 -17.41 -16.29
CA TYR A 83 4.21 -16.35 -15.62
C TYR A 83 4.62 -15.21 -16.56
N GLN A 84 5.08 -15.52 -17.77
CA GLN A 84 5.59 -14.51 -18.70
C GLN A 84 4.52 -13.47 -19.07
N GLY A 85 3.26 -13.89 -19.26
CA GLY A 85 2.17 -12.95 -19.54
C GLY A 85 1.91 -11.98 -18.38
N ARG A 86 2.02 -12.46 -17.12
CA ARG A 86 1.91 -11.58 -15.94
C ARG A 86 3.10 -10.63 -15.81
N LEU A 87 4.30 -11.13 -16.05
CA LEU A 87 5.49 -10.30 -16.03
C LEU A 87 5.40 -9.18 -17.08
N GLU A 88 4.94 -9.48 -18.29
CA GLU A 88 4.81 -8.50 -19.38
C GLU A 88 3.83 -7.37 -19.02
N SER A 89 2.65 -7.69 -18.48
CA SER A 89 1.68 -6.69 -18.01
C SER A 89 2.25 -5.84 -16.86
N THR A 90 2.87 -6.50 -15.87
CA THR A 90 3.55 -5.84 -14.75
C THR A 90 4.60 -4.84 -15.24
N LEU A 91 5.45 -5.26 -16.18
CA LEU A 91 6.49 -4.40 -16.76
C LEU A 91 5.91 -3.25 -17.59
N SER A 92 4.77 -3.45 -18.28
CA SER A 92 4.08 -2.39 -19.01
C SER A 92 3.56 -1.31 -18.06
N ASN A 93 2.92 -1.73 -16.97
CA ASN A 93 2.42 -0.85 -15.92
C ASN A 93 3.56 -0.11 -15.20
N TYR A 94 4.64 -0.82 -14.85
CA TYR A 94 5.87 -0.24 -14.30
C TYR A 94 6.44 0.85 -15.20
N ARG A 95 6.62 0.58 -16.50
CA ARG A 95 7.18 1.55 -17.46
C ARG A 95 6.30 2.79 -17.59
N THR A 96 4.98 2.62 -17.57
CA THR A 96 4.05 3.76 -17.58
C THR A 96 4.20 4.61 -16.31
N CYS A 97 4.32 4.00 -15.13
CA CYS A 97 4.58 4.73 -13.89
C CYS A 97 5.88 5.52 -13.98
N ARG A 98 6.97 4.87 -14.39
CA ARG A 98 8.27 5.53 -14.52
C ARG A 98 8.29 6.63 -15.58
N LYS A 99 7.56 6.49 -16.69
CA LYS A 99 7.41 7.56 -17.73
C LYS A 99 6.99 8.89 -17.12
N TYR A 100 6.15 8.86 -16.08
CA TYR A 100 5.62 10.06 -15.41
C TYR A 100 6.26 10.33 -14.04
N GLY A 101 7.34 9.63 -13.69
CA GLY A 101 8.02 9.79 -12.40
C GLY A 101 7.24 9.24 -11.20
N ALA A 102 6.20 8.45 -11.43
CA ALA A 102 5.46 7.76 -10.39
C ALA A 102 6.20 6.49 -9.93
N ASP A 103 6.08 6.17 -8.65
CA ASP A 103 6.53 4.89 -8.12
C ASP A 103 5.52 3.78 -8.52
N PHE A 104 6.03 2.56 -8.65
CA PHE A 104 5.24 1.39 -8.99
C PHE A 104 5.22 0.42 -7.80
N ILE A 105 4.05 0.21 -7.23
CA ILE A 105 3.80 -0.74 -6.16
C ILE A 105 3.44 -2.08 -6.82
N LEU A 106 4.40 -3.00 -6.82
CA LEU A 106 4.21 -4.34 -7.33
C LEU A 106 3.36 -5.15 -6.37
N LEU A 107 2.35 -5.84 -6.92
CA LEU A 107 1.59 -6.90 -6.27
C LEU A 107 2.15 -8.27 -6.72
N PRO A 108 2.97 -8.97 -5.91
CA PRO A 108 3.55 -10.25 -6.29
C PRO A 108 2.53 -11.39 -6.30
N HIS A 109 1.49 -11.32 -5.45
CA HIS A 109 0.41 -12.34 -5.41
C HIS A 109 -0.33 -12.45 -6.76
N ASP A 110 -0.48 -11.32 -7.43
CA ASP A 110 -0.97 -11.20 -8.80
C ASP A 110 -0.08 -11.97 -9.79
N VAL A 111 1.24 -11.74 -9.75
CA VAL A 111 2.20 -12.42 -10.64
C VAL A 111 2.29 -13.92 -10.32
N TRP A 112 2.15 -14.28 -9.04
CA TRP A 112 2.01 -15.66 -8.58
C TRP A 112 0.78 -16.33 -9.23
N GLY A 113 -0.28 -15.57 -9.48
CA GLY A 113 -1.48 -16.02 -10.18
C GLY A 113 -2.62 -16.39 -9.24
N THR A 114 -2.63 -15.80 -8.04
CA THR A 114 -3.74 -15.89 -7.09
C THR A 114 -4.38 -14.52 -6.94
N ASP A 115 -5.69 -14.48 -7.17
CA ASP A 115 -6.57 -13.33 -6.96
C ASP A 115 -7.99 -13.87 -6.68
N HIS A 116 -8.93 -12.99 -6.33
CA HIS A 116 -10.30 -13.39 -5.96
C HIS A 116 -11.10 -14.05 -7.10
N ALA A 117 -10.60 -14.05 -8.34
CA ALA A 117 -11.31 -14.58 -9.51
C ALA A 117 -10.91 -16.03 -9.88
N ASN A 118 -9.94 -16.63 -9.18
CA ASN A 118 -9.44 -17.97 -9.48
C ASN A 118 -10.25 -19.08 -8.78
N SER A 119 -10.51 -20.19 -9.48
CA SER A 119 -11.29 -21.33 -8.96
C SER A 119 -10.44 -22.45 -8.32
N SER A 120 -9.11 -22.35 -8.40
CA SER A 120 -8.14 -23.28 -7.80
C SER A 120 -6.83 -22.54 -7.60
N THR A 121 -6.21 -22.72 -6.45
CA THR A 121 -5.00 -22.00 -6.07
C THR A 121 -4.05 -22.94 -5.33
N VAL A 122 -2.76 -22.80 -5.65
CA VAL A 122 -1.66 -23.34 -4.87
C VAL A 122 -1.15 -22.18 -4.03
N TRP A 123 -1.14 -22.37 -2.72
CA TRP A 123 -0.73 -21.30 -1.82
C TRP A 123 0.74 -21.49 -1.43
N PRO A 124 1.50 -20.39 -1.31
CA PRO A 124 2.87 -20.45 -0.82
C PRO A 124 2.96 -21.16 0.53
N GLY A 125 3.84 -22.17 0.63
CA GLY A 125 4.07 -22.92 1.88
C GLY A 125 3.13 -24.10 2.11
N ASP A 126 2.26 -24.44 1.15
CA ASP A 126 1.39 -25.61 1.26
C ASP A 126 2.17 -26.89 1.56
N GLY A 127 1.70 -27.66 2.55
CA GLY A 127 2.40 -28.86 3.03
C GLY A 127 3.73 -28.58 3.74
N GLY A 128 4.02 -27.33 4.09
CA GLY A 128 5.30 -26.90 4.66
C GLY A 128 6.42 -26.75 3.62
N ASP A 129 6.10 -26.86 2.33
CA ASP A 129 7.07 -26.72 1.24
C ASP A 129 7.05 -25.30 0.66
N TRP A 130 8.17 -24.61 0.80
CA TRP A 130 8.37 -23.25 0.31
C TRP A 130 9.13 -23.20 -1.02
N SER A 131 9.59 -24.34 -1.53
CA SER A 131 10.53 -24.40 -2.65
C SER A 131 9.99 -23.76 -3.93
N ASP A 132 8.70 -23.93 -4.24
CA ASP A 132 8.10 -23.33 -5.43
C ASP A 132 7.91 -21.82 -5.31
N TYR A 133 7.48 -21.35 -4.13
CA TYR A 133 7.36 -19.92 -3.86
C TYR A 133 8.73 -19.22 -3.87
N GLU A 134 9.76 -19.82 -3.26
CA GLU A 134 11.11 -19.26 -3.28
C GLU A 134 11.69 -19.24 -4.71
N ARG A 135 11.38 -20.24 -5.54
CA ARG A 135 11.74 -20.27 -6.95
C ARG A 135 11.03 -19.16 -7.73
N PHE A 136 9.73 -18.95 -7.48
CA PHE A 136 8.98 -17.83 -8.04
C PHE A 136 9.62 -16.49 -7.67
N LEU A 137 9.86 -16.23 -6.38
CA LEU A 137 10.46 -14.97 -5.91
C LEU A 137 11.79 -14.68 -6.59
N LYS A 138 12.70 -15.67 -6.61
CA LYS A 138 14.02 -15.52 -7.23
C LYS A 138 13.93 -15.30 -8.74
N THR A 139 12.94 -15.92 -9.40
CA THR A 139 12.70 -15.69 -10.84
C THR A 139 12.19 -14.27 -11.08
N LEU A 140 11.19 -13.83 -10.32
CA LEU A 140 10.65 -12.47 -10.42
C LEU A 140 11.70 -11.40 -10.12
N MET A 141 12.52 -11.59 -9.10
CA MET A 141 13.65 -10.71 -8.79
C MET A 141 14.63 -10.62 -9.96
N ALA A 142 15.08 -11.77 -10.49
CA ALA A 142 16.02 -11.80 -11.61
C ALA A 142 15.44 -11.14 -12.87
N ASP A 143 14.15 -11.34 -13.15
CA ASP A 143 13.49 -10.75 -14.30
C ASP A 143 13.28 -9.25 -14.16
N LEU A 144 12.88 -8.76 -12.99
CA LEU A 144 12.79 -7.32 -12.74
C LEU A 144 14.15 -6.66 -12.89
N GLN A 145 15.22 -7.28 -12.38
CA GLN A 145 16.58 -6.78 -12.55
C GLN A 145 17.01 -6.78 -14.02
N SER A 146 16.77 -7.86 -14.76
CA SER A 146 17.15 -7.97 -16.19
C SER A 146 16.42 -6.95 -17.08
N HIS A 147 15.23 -6.52 -16.67
CA HIS A 147 14.44 -5.48 -17.34
C HIS A 147 14.70 -4.07 -16.82
N ASN A 148 15.66 -3.87 -15.90
CA ASN A 148 15.94 -2.60 -15.23
C ASN A 148 14.72 -2.02 -14.50
N ALA A 149 13.90 -2.89 -13.91
CA ALA A 149 12.62 -2.54 -13.29
C ALA A 149 12.70 -2.43 -11.75
N LEU A 150 13.81 -1.91 -11.22
CA LEU A 150 14.01 -1.75 -9.77
C LEU A 150 13.88 -0.29 -9.30
N GLU A 151 14.10 0.67 -10.20
CA GLU A 151 14.02 2.09 -9.84
C GLU A 151 12.56 2.48 -9.57
N GLY A 152 12.27 3.06 -8.41
CA GLY A 152 10.91 3.45 -8.01
C GLY A 152 9.96 2.25 -7.83
N LEU A 153 10.50 1.04 -7.67
CA LEU A 153 9.73 -0.14 -7.33
C LEU A 153 9.49 -0.17 -5.80
N VAL A 154 8.25 -0.44 -5.42
CA VAL A 154 7.87 -0.87 -4.07
C VAL A 154 7.36 -2.30 -4.16
N TRP A 155 7.92 -3.21 -3.36
CA TRP A 155 7.49 -4.60 -3.28
C TRP A 155 6.45 -4.76 -2.17
N ASP A 156 5.19 -4.90 -2.54
CA ASP A 156 4.08 -5.05 -1.59
C ASP A 156 3.76 -6.54 -1.38
N ILE A 157 4.28 -7.12 -0.30
CA ILE A 157 4.48 -8.58 -0.19
C ILE A 157 3.22 -9.42 -0.49
N TRP A 158 2.04 -8.98 -0.04
CA TRP A 158 0.77 -9.66 -0.29
C TRP A 158 -0.38 -8.67 -0.19
N ASN A 159 -1.53 -8.99 -0.79
CA ASN A 159 -2.75 -8.19 -0.68
C ASN A 159 -3.76 -8.85 0.26
N GLU A 160 -4.29 -8.10 1.23
CA GLU A 160 -5.41 -8.47 2.10
C GLU A 160 -5.41 -9.93 2.59
N PRO A 161 -4.32 -10.42 3.17
CA PRO A 161 -4.22 -11.81 3.64
C PRO A 161 -5.21 -12.12 4.78
N ASP A 162 -5.83 -11.10 5.38
CA ASP A 162 -6.83 -11.21 6.43
C ASP A 162 -8.25 -11.48 5.95
N ILE A 163 -8.46 -11.64 4.63
CA ILE A 163 -9.73 -12.09 4.06
C ILE A 163 -9.55 -13.29 3.12
N ASP A 164 -10.49 -14.24 3.20
CA ASP A 164 -10.37 -15.56 2.58
C ASP A 164 -10.26 -15.51 1.04
N ILE A 165 -10.73 -14.45 0.39
CA ILE A 165 -10.64 -14.32 -1.08
C ILE A 165 -9.21 -14.03 -1.59
N PHE A 166 -8.31 -13.57 -0.72
CA PHE A 166 -6.92 -13.30 -1.06
C PHE A 166 -5.93 -14.17 -0.28
N TRP A 167 -6.38 -14.90 0.75
CA TRP A 167 -5.58 -15.88 1.48
C TRP A 167 -6.43 -16.93 2.21
N GLU A 168 -6.37 -18.19 1.77
CA GLU A 168 -7.15 -19.29 2.35
C GLU A 168 -6.36 -20.18 3.32
N ARG A 169 -5.22 -19.70 3.82
CA ARG A 169 -4.37 -20.46 4.74
C ARG A 169 -4.35 -19.81 6.11
N ASP A 170 -3.80 -20.51 7.10
CA ASP A 170 -3.71 -19.93 8.43
C ASP A 170 -2.82 -18.68 8.44
N GLN A 171 -3.06 -17.82 9.42
CA GLN A 171 -2.34 -16.57 9.59
C GLN A 171 -0.83 -16.78 9.76
N GLN A 172 -0.40 -17.88 10.41
CA GLN A 172 1.02 -18.13 10.62
C GLN A 172 1.72 -18.46 9.30
N GLN A 173 1.07 -19.21 8.39
CA GLN A 173 1.59 -19.46 7.05
C GLN A 173 1.78 -18.15 6.27
N TRP A 174 0.87 -17.18 6.38
CA TRP A 174 1.08 -15.86 5.77
C TRP A 174 2.22 -15.07 6.43
N ILE A 175 2.32 -15.08 7.76
CA ILE A 175 3.43 -14.43 8.47
C ILE A 175 4.78 -15.03 8.02
N ASP A 176 4.85 -16.34 7.86
CA ASP A 176 6.03 -17.06 7.39
C ASP A 176 6.37 -16.66 5.95
N LEU A 177 5.37 -16.53 5.06
CA LEU A 177 5.54 -15.96 3.72
C LEU A 177 6.16 -14.57 3.81
N TYR A 178 5.61 -13.69 4.64
CA TYR A 178 6.08 -12.31 4.75
C TYR A 178 7.55 -12.25 5.20
N ILE A 179 7.89 -12.99 6.24
CA ILE A 179 9.26 -13.04 6.77
C ILE A 179 10.24 -13.60 5.74
N ARG A 180 9.84 -14.66 5.01
CA ARG A 180 10.67 -15.28 3.98
C ARG A 180 10.92 -14.33 2.81
N THR A 181 9.86 -13.70 2.29
CA THR A 181 9.96 -12.76 1.17
C THR A 181 10.86 -11.58 1.54
N HIS A 182 10.68 -11.00 2.73
CA HIS A 182 11.53 -9.91 3.20
C HIS A 182 13.01 -10.31 3.25
N LYS A 183 13.31 -11.46 3.86
CA LYS A 183 14.69 -11.96 3.96
C LYS A 183 15.30 -12.25 2.59
N ILE A 184 14.57 -12.90 1.68
CA ILE A 184 15.04 -13.23 0.33
C ILE A 184 15.34 -11.95 -0.47
N LEU A 185 14.48 -10.92 -0.38
CA LEU A 185 14.74 -9.64 -1.02
C LEU A 185 16.00 -8.97 -0.46
N ARG A 186 16.21 -9.04 0.86
CA ARG A 186 17.37 -8.44 1.54
C ARG A 186 18.65 -9.30 1.48
N GLU A 187 18.59 -10.50 0.94
CA GLU A 187 19.77 -11.32 0.62
C GLU A 187 20.50 -10.82 -0.64
N ASP A 188 19.79 -10.13 -1.54
CA ASP A 188 20.36 -9.57 -2.77
C ASP A 188 20.49 -8.04 -2.67
N SER A 189 21.73 -7.56 -2.60
CA SER A 189 22.05 -6.13 -2.52
C SER A 189 21.51 -5.27 -3.68
N SER A 190 21.16 -5.85 -4.84
CA SER A 190 20.52 -5.06 -5.90
C SER A 190 19.12 -4.59 -5.53
N PHE A 191 18.50 -5.20 -4.52
CA PHE A 191 17.18 -4.84 -4.00
C PHE A 191 17.23 -3.90 -2.79
N ASP A 192 18.42 -3.47 -2.33
CA ASP A 192 18.57 -2.57 -1.18
C ASP A 192 17.82 -1.23 -1.37
N SER A 193 17.69 -0.76 -2.61
CA SER A 193 16.92 0.45 -2.94
C SER A 193 15.42 0.22 -3.13
N VAL A 194 14.99 -1.04 -3.28
CA VAL A 194 13.57 -1.40 -3.43
C VAL A 194 12.94 -1.37 -2.05
N GLN A 195 11.91 -0.53 -1.87
CA GLN A 195 11.16 -0.48 -0.62
C GLN A 195 10.28 -1.72 -0.48
N ILE A 196 10.19 -2.28 0.72
CA ILE A 196 9.25 -3.36 1.04
C ILE A 196 8.08 -2.76 1.82
N SER A 197 6.85 -2.99 1.34
CA SER A 197 5.62 -2.63 2.07
C SER A 197 4.88 -3.85 2.60
N GLY A 198 4.14 -3.62 3.68
CA GLY A 198 3.21 -4.57 4.27
C GLY A 198 2.63 -4.03 5.59
N PRO A 199 1.63 -4.69 6.17
CA PRO A 199 1.08 -5.99 5.76
C PRO A 199 -0.04 -5.92 4.72
N SER A 200 -0.48 -4.73 4.29
CA SER A 200 -1.56 -4.51 3.33
C SER A 200 -2.85 -5.27 3.69
N LEU A 201 -3.22 -5.18 4.97
CA LEU A 201 -4.43 -5.79 5.52
C LEU A 201 -5.67 -4.97 5.13
N ALA A 202 -6.78 -5.67 4.89
CA ALA A 202 -8.10 -5.09 4.68
C ALA A 202 -8.62 -4.41 5.96
N PHE A 203 -8.36 -5.03 7.12
CA PHE A 203 -8.78 -4.54 8.42
C PHE A 203 -7.69 -3.74 9.14
N ARG A 204 -8.11 -2.67 9.81
CA ARG A 204 -7.26 -1.54 10.19
C ARG A 204 -6.34 -1.81 11.41
N PRO A 205 -5.24 -1.04 11.56
CA PRO A 205 -4.22 -1.22 12.61
C PRO A 205 -4.72 -0.82 13.99
N VAL A 206 -5.55 -1.66 14.60
CA VAL A 206 -6.11 -1.46 15.94
C VAL A 206 -5.67 -2.59 16.88
N SER A 207 -5.54 -2.31 18.19
CA SER A 207 -5.02 -3.28 19.16
C SER A 207 -5.86 -4.54 19.33
N GLY A 208 -7.15 -4.49 18.95
CA GLY A 208 -8.03 -5.66 18.93
C GLY A 208 -7.88 -6.55 17.69
N ASN A 209 -7.17 -6.08 16.64
CA ASN A 209 -6.96 -6.85 15.43
C ASN A 209 -5.75 -7.79 15.62
N THR A 210 -6.03 -9.10 15.63
CA THR A 210 -5.00 -10.12 15.85
C THR A 210 -4.03 -10.27 14.67
N TRP A 211 -4.43 -9.92 13.45
CA TRP A 211 -3.52 -9.91 12.29
C TRP A 211 -2.41 -8.89 12.47
N TRP A 212 -2.73 -7.68 12.91
CA TRP A 212 -1.73 -6.66 13.23
C TRP A 212 -0.84 -7.06 14.39
N THR A 213 -1.44 -7.44 15.53
CA THR A 213 -0.67 -7.69 16.75
C THR A 213 0.26 -8.90 16.62
N ASN A 214 -0.18 -9.97 15.94
CA ASN A 214 0.65 -11.15 15.70
C ASN A 214 1.74 -10.88 14.66
N TRP A 215 1.44 -10.17 13.57
CA TRP A 215 2.44 -9.80 12.57
C TRP A 215 3.52 -8.88 13.15
N LEU A 216 3.14 -7.80 13.85
CA LEU A 216 4.07 -6.87 14.49
C LEU A 216 5.01 -7.59 15.47
N ALA A 217 4.48 -8.52 16.27
CA ALA A 217 5.28 -9.34 17.18
C ALA A 217 6.35 -10.15 16.43
N GLN A 218 5.94 -10.78 15.33
CA GLN A 218 6.77 -11.70 14.57
C GLN A 218 7.84 -10.97 13.74
N ILE A 219 7.52 -9.85 13.10
CA ILE A 219 8.51 -9.06 12.33
C ILE A 219 9.54 -8.40 13.23
N ALA A 220 9.16 -7.98 14.45
CA ALA A 220 10.08 -7.44 15.44
C ALA A 220 11.12 -8.48 15.85
N GLY A 221 10.68 -9.72 16.10
CA GLY A 221 11.56 -10.84 16.45
C GLY A 221 12.43 -11.36 15.29
N ASN A 222 12.00 -11.14 14.04
CA ASN A 222 12.69 -11.63 12.85
C ASN A 222 13.55 -10.59 12.13
N ASN A 223 13.56 -9.34 12.58
CA ASN A 223 14.22 -8.21 11.92
C ASN A 223 13.74 -8.01 10.47
N THR A 224 12.43 -8.16 10.24
CA THR A 224 11.78 -8.03 8.93
C THR A 224 10.79 -6.87 8.88
N ILE A 225 11.15 -5.77 9.53
CA ILE A 225 10.34 -4.55 9.59
C ILE A 225 10.25 -3.98 8.15
N PRO A 226 9.05 -3.62 7.64
CA PRO A 226 8.95 -3.04 6.31
C PRO A 226 9.55 -1.63 6.26
N ASP A 227 9.80 -1.16 5.04
CA ASP A 227 10.16 0.24 4.79
C ASP A 227 8.92 1.15 4.78
N GLN A 228 7.75 0.56 4.48
CA GLN A 228 6.45 1.22 4.54
C GLN A 228 5.42 0.35 5.26
N TYR A 229 4.68 0.92 6.22
CA TYR A 229 3.50 0.26 6.77
C TYR A 229 2.32 0.52 5.83
N SER A 230 1.73 -0.55 5.28
CA SER A 230 0.62 -0.45 4.34
C SER A 230 -0.65 -1.15 4.83
N TYR A 231 -1.80 -0.58 4.47
CA TYR A 231 -3.13 -1.06 4.84
C TYR A 231 -4.23 -0.32 4.08
N HIS A 232 -5.44 -0.84 4.12
CA HIS A 232 -6.54 -0.29 3.33
C HIS A 232 -7.55 0.48 4.18
N LEU A 233 -8.20 1.46 3.55
CA LEU A 233 -9.33 2.20 4.09
C LEU A 233 -10.52 2.14 3.12
N GLU A 234 -11.02 0.93 2.94
CA GLU A 234 -12.15 0.58 2.08
C GLU A 234 -13.35 0.02 2.88
N GLY A 235 -13.39 0.31 4.18
CA GLY A 235 -14.51 -0.06 5.04
C GLY A 235 -15.79 0.72 4.76
N GLU A 236 -16.78 0.52 5.62
CA GLU A 236 -17.99 1.33 5.57
C GLU A 236 -17.66 2.79 5.92
N THR A 237 -18.40 3.73 5.34
CA THR A 237 -18.11 5.17 5.47
C THR A 237 -18.19 5.68 6.92
N ASP A 238 -18.98 5.03 7.77
CA ASP A 238 -19.15 5.39 9.19
C ASP A 238 -18.36 4.49 10.16
N ASP A 239 -17.54 3.57 9.65
CA ASP A 239 -16.62 2.80 10.47
C ASP A 239 -15.60 3.75 11.14
N TRP A 240 -15.55 3.75 12.46
CA TRP A 240 -14.65 4.64 13.22
C TRP A 240 -13.17 4.45 12.86
N ASP A 241 -12.78 3.24 12.49
CA ASP A 241 -11.42 2.91 12.09
C ASP A 241 -11.20 3.01 10.58
N ASN A 242 -12.21 3.35 9.78
CA ASN A 242 -12.05 3.72 8.36
C ASN A 242 -11.72 5.23 8.22
N ASP A 243 -10.81 5.71 9.05
CA ASP A 243 -10.45 7.12 9.18
C ASP A 243 -8.93 7.28 9.32
N LEU A 244 -8.36 8.20 8.54
CA LEU A 244 -6.92 8.47 8.48
C LEU A 244 -6.34 8.92 9.83
N GLN A 245 -7.05 9.77 10.56
CA GLN A 245 -6.57 10.31 11.84
C GLN A 245 -6.60 9.22 12.91
N ASN A 246 -7.66 8.42 12.94
CA ASN A 246 -7.80 7.33 13.89
C ASN A 246 -6.76 6.24 13.62
N THR A 247 -6.61 5.80 12.37
CA THR A 247 -5.67 4.72 11.99
C THR A 247 -4.21 5.12 12.19
N ASN A 248 -3.83 6.36 11.90
CA ASN A 248 -2.49 6.86 12.20
C ASN A 248 -2.18 6.80 13.71
N SER A 249 -3.15 7.18 14.55
CA SER A 249 -3.02 7.16 16.01
C SER A 249 -2.93 5.73 16.57
N THR A 250 -3.78 4.83 16.08
CA THR A 250 -3.81 3.44 16.54
C THR A 250 -2.57 2.66 16.07
N LEU A 251 -2.11 2.87 14.83
CA LEU A 251 -0.85 2.32 14.35
C LEU A 251 0.33 2.83 15.18
N THR A 252 0.43 4.13 15.43
CA THR A 252 1.49 4.70 16.28
C THR A 252 1.55 4.01 17.66
N SER A 253 0.38 3.79 18.27
CA SER A 253 0.27 3.13 19.58
C SER A 253 0.71 1.65 19.53
N LEU A 254 0.37 0.95 18.44
CA LEU A 254 0.81 -0.41 18.18
C LEU A 254 2.34 -0.48 18.01
N LEU A 255 2.93 0.37 17.16
CA LEU A 255 4.37 0.40 16.92
C LEU A 255 5.16 0.63 18.21
N GLN A 256 4.70 1.55 19.07
CA GLN A 256 5.30 1.79 20.38
C GLN A 256 5.24 0.54 21.29
N SER A 257 4.11 -0.18 21.29
CA SER A 257 3.93 -1.39 22.10
C SER A 257 4.89 -2.51 21.70
N TYR A 258 5.19 -2.62 20.41
CA TYR A 258 6.12 -3.61 19.85
C TYR A 258 7.56 -3.09 19.68
N ARG A 259 7.84 -1.85 20.10
CA ARG A 259 9.15 -1.17 19.98
C ARG A 259 9.66 -1.12 18.53
N LEU A 260 8.73 -0.90 17.60
CA LEU A 260 9.01 -0.76 16.18
C LEU A 260 9.18 0.72 15.81
N PRO A 261 10.03 1.05 14.83
CA PRO A 261 10.24 2.42 14.40
C PRO A 261 9.05 2.94 13.60
N ASP A 262 8.83 4.24 13.65
CA ASP A 262 7.94 4.91 12.69
C ASP A 262 8.52 4.78 11.27
N ARG A 263 7.64 4.53 10.31
CA ARG A 263 7.95 4.44 8.88
C ARG A 263 6.90 5.21 8.07
N GLN A 264 7.14 5.34 6.78
CA GLN A 264 6.13 5.86 5.87
C GLN A 264 4.87 4.99 5.96
N ILE A 265 3.72 5.65 6.05
CA ILE A 265 2.41 5.00 5.95
C ILE A 265 1.98 5.06 4.48
N ASN A 266 1.58 3.92 3.93
CA ASN A 266 1.10 3.78 2.56
C ASN A 266 -0.30 3.17 2.56
N ILE A 267 -1.31 4.03 2.44
CA ILE A 267 -2.70 3.58 2.30
C ILE A 267 -2.93 3.35 0.82
N ASN A 268 -2.65 2.12 0.41
CA ASN A 268 -2.50 1.70 -0.98
C ASN A 268 -3.82 1.30 -1.64
N GLU A 269 -4.90 1.20 -0.87
CA GLU A 269 -6.30 1.18 -1.32
C GLU A 269 -7.15 2.00 -0.34
N TYR A 270 -7.99 2.89 -0.87
CA TYR A 270 -8.86 3.76 -0.08
C TYR A 270 -10.11 4.14 -0.89
N ALA A 271 -11.12 4.61 -0.17
CA ALA A 271 -12.43 4.98 -0.69
C ALA A 271 -13.24 3.79 -1.23
N ASN A 272 -14.33 3.47 -0.54
CA ASN A 272 -15.28 2.48 -1.05
C ASN A 272 -16.02 3.02 -2.30
N SER A 273 -16.77 2.16 -3.00
CA SER A 273 -17.45 2.54 -4.24
C SER A 273 -18.38 3.77 -4.11
N ALA A 274 -18.96 4.04 -2.94
CA ALA A 274 -19.82 5.20 -2.74
C ALA A 274 -19.00 6.51 -2.61
N GLU A 275 -17.75 6.40 -2.17
CA GLU A 275 -16.81 7.49 -1.92
C GLU A 275 -15.98 7.87 -3.16
N GLN A 276 -15.97 7.01 -4.19
CA GLN A 276 -15.32 7.23 -5.50
C GLN A 276 -16.05 8.29 -6.34
N ASN A 277 -16.21 9.48 -5.78
CA ASN A 277 -16.79 10.67 -6.40
C ASN A 277 -15.98 11.92 -5.98
N PRO A 278 -16.10 13.05 -6.69
CA PRO A 278 -15.26 14.23 -6.42
C PRO A 278 -15.37 14.78 -4.99
N ALA A 279 -16.54 14.65 -4.33
CA ALA A 279 -16.72 15.13 -2.96
C ALA A 279 -16.07 14.18 -1.95
N GLY A 280 -16.20 12.87 -2.15
CA GLY A 280 -15.55 11.85 -1.33
C GLY A 280 -14.03 11.91 -1.43
N ALA A 281 -13.49 12.11 -2.64
CA ALA A 281 -12.04 12.24 -2.85
C ALA A 281 -11.39 13.35 -2.00
N ALA A 282 -12.11 14.45 -1.73
CA ALA A 282 -11.60 15.55 -0.93
C ALA A 282 -11.33 15.19 0.54
N TRP A 283 -11.93 14.10 1.06
CA TRP A 283 -11.65 13.58 2.40
C TRP A 283 -10.31 12.87 2.49
N TRP A 284 -9.87 12.26 1.39
CA TRP A 284 -8.67 11.42 1.31
C TRP A 284 -7.39 12.21 0.95
N ILE A 285 -7.52 13.46 0.50
CA ILE A 285 -6.43 14.31 -0.03
C ILE A 285 -5.88 15.28 1.02
#